data_AF-A0A401QJ53-F1
#
_entry.id   AF-A0A401QJ53-F1
#
_cell.length_a   1.000
_cell.length_b   1.000
_cell.length_c   1.000
_cell.angle_alpha   90.00
_cell.angle_beta   90.00
_cell.angle_gamma   90.00
#
_symmetry.space_group_name_H-M   'P 1'
#
loop_
_entity.id
_entity.type
_entity.pdbx_description
1 polymer ?
#
loop_
_entity_poly.entity_id
_entity_poly.type
_entity_poly.pdbx_seq_one_letter_code
_entity_poly.pdbx_strand_id
1 'polypeptide(L)' 'DNYGRDDPEKTAKVKALYEELDVRGIYTRYEKQSYQRLLTLINQHCTKLPREVFLAFAQKIYKRDK' A
#
# COMPACT_ATOMS: atom_id res chain seq x y z
N ASP A 1 5.74 -22.01 -11.48
CA ASP A 1 4.80 -22.67 -12.41
C ASP A 1 3.47 -21.97 -12.71
N ASN A 2 2.89 -21.13 -11.84
CA ASN A 2 1.53 -20.57 -12.05
C ASN A 2 1.45 -19.05 -12.27
N TYR A 3 2.54 -18.30 -12.09
CA TYR A 3 2.54 -16.83 -12.21
C TYR A 3 2.82 -16.40 -13.66
N GLY A 4 2.03 -15.47 -14.21
CA GLY A 4 2.21 -14.94 -15.58
C GLY A 4 1.68 -15.81 -16.72
N ARG A 5 0.72 -16.71 -16.46
CA ARG A 5 0.00 -17.48 -17.48
C ARG A 5 -1.48 -17.09 -17.49
N ASP A 6 -2.06 -16.87 -18.68
CA ASP A 6 -3.48 -16.51 -18.87
C ASP A 6 -4.48 -17.65 -18.57
N ASP A 7 -4.02 -18.76 -17.99
CA ASP A 7 -4.89 -19.85 -17.55
C ASP A 7 -5.71 -19.43 -16.31
N PRO A 8 -7.05 -19.40 -16.38
CA PRO A 8 -7.90 -18.99 -15.27
C PRO A 8 -7.75 -19.90 -14.04
N GLU A 9 -7.50 -21.21 -14.22
CA GLU A 9 -7.23 -22.13 -13.11
C GLU A 9 -5.92 -21.81 -12.36
N LYS A 10 -4.89 -21.37 -13.09
CA LYS A 10 -3.59 -21.01 -12.48
C LYS A 10 -3.69 -19.68 -11.74
N THR A 11 -4.44 -18.74 -12.29
CA THR A 11 -4.75 -17.46 -11.62
C THR A 11 -5.59 -17.69 -10.36
N ALA A 12 -6.56 -18.60 -10.38
CA ALA A 12 -7.35 -18.95 -9.22
C ALA A 12 -6.49 -19.55 -8.09
N LYS A 13 -5.53 -20.44 -8.42
CA LYS A 13 -4.57 -20.99 -7.46
C LYS A 13 -3.68 -19.92 -6.83
N VAL A 14 -3.21 -18.95 -7.62
CA VAL A 14 -2.41 -17.82 -7.10
C VAL A 14 -3.24 -16.92 -6.18
N LYS A 15 -4.50 -16.64 -6.54
CA LYS A 15 -5.41 -15.87 -5.69
C LYS A 15 -5.71 -16.58 -4.37
N ALA A 16 -5.97 -17.89 -4.41
CA ALA A 16 -6.17 -18.69 -3.20
C ALA A 16 -4.95 -18.65 -2.28
N LEU A 17 -3.74 -18.77 -2.84
CA LEU A 17 -2.51 -18.64 -2.07
C LEU A 17 -2.36 -17.23 -1.43
N TYR A 18 -2.76 -16.17 -2.13
CA TYR A 18 -2.74 -14.81 -1.54
C TYR A 18 -3.73 -14.64 -0.40
N GLU A 19 -4.87 -15.34 -0.44
CA GLU A 19 -5.82 -15.38 0.66
C GLU A 19 -5.28 -16.17 1.85
N GLU A 20 -4.68 -17.35 1.62
CA GLU A 20 -4.05 -18.17 2.65
C GLU A 20 -2.89 -17.45 3.37
N LEU A 21 -2.13 -16.66 2.61
CA LEU A 21 -1.02 -15.86 3.13
C LEU A 21 -1.46 -14.56 3.84
N ASP A 22 -2.77 -14.30 3.91
CA ASP A 22 -3.33 -13.05 4.47
C ASP A 22 -2.65 -11.80 3.88
N VAL A 23 -2.44 -11.80 2.56
CA VAL A 23 -1.80 -10.67 1.87
C VAL A 23 -2.59 -9.38 2.09
N ARG A 24 -3.91 -9.48 2.27
CA ARG A 24 -4.78 -8.34 2.64
C ARG A 24 -4.42 -7.77 4.02
N GLY A 25 -4.23 -8.61 5.02
CA GLY A 25 -3.78 -8.19 6.35
C GLY A 25 -2.38 -7.60 6.34
N ILE A 26 -1.45 -8.24 5.61
CA ILE A 26 -0.06 -7.73 5.43
C ILE A 26 -0.08 -6.36 4.76
N TYR A 27 -0.84 -6.19 3.68
CA TYR A 27 -0.97 -4.93 2.97
C TYR A 27 -1.54 -3.83 3.86
N THR A 28 -2.61 -4.12 4.62
CA THR A 28 -3.23 -3.15 5.54
C THR A 28 -2.24 -2.68 6.62
N ARG A 29 -1.45 -3.60 7.17
CA ARG A 29 -0.40 -3.27 8.15
C ARG A 29 0.69 -2.41 7.52
N TYR A 30 1.16 -2.81 6.34
CA TYR A 30 2.19 -2.08 5.60
C TYR A 30 1.72 -0.68 5.18
N GLU A 31 0.47 -0.52 4.75
CA GLU A 31 -0.13 0.76 4.39
C GLU A 31 -0.14 1.71 5.59
N LYS A 32 -0.61 1.24 6.75
CA LYS A 32 -0.62 2.04 7.98
C LYS A 32 0.80 2.44 8.41
N GLN A 33 1.75 1.50 8.39
CA GLN A 33 3.13 1.76 8.76
C GLN A 33 3.79 2.76 7.80
N SER A 34 3.57 2.60 6.50
CA SER A 34 4.10 3.49 5.47
C SER A 34 3.53 4.89 5.62
N TYR A 35 2.22 5.03 5.89
CA TYR A 35 1.59 6.31 6.16
C TYR A 35 2.16 7.00 7.40
N GLN A 36 2.34 6.27 8.51
CA GLN A 36 2.99 6.80 9.71
C GLN A 36 4.43 7.25 9.45
N ARG A 37 5.21 6.45 8.72
CA ARG A 37 6.57 6.82 8.31
C ARG A 37 6.57 8.09 7.46
N LEU A 38 5.64 8.21 6.53
CA LEU A 38 5.51 9.39 5.68
C LEU A 38 5.21 10.64 6.51
N LEU A 39 4.29 10.54 7.48
CA LEU A 39 3.98 11.63 8.41
C LEU A 39 5.20 12.06 9.26
N THR A 40 6.00 11.09 9.72
CA THR A 40 7.23 11.37 10.45
C THR A 40 8.26 12.11 9.58
N LEU A 41 8.45 11.66 8.34
CA LEU A 41 9.35 12.31 7.38
C LEU A 41 8.90 13.73 7.04
N ILE A 42 7.59 13.93 6.84
CA ILE A 42 7.01 15.26 6.63
C ILE A 42 7.28 16.15 7.85
N ASN A 43 7.23 15.62 9.08
CA ASN A 43 7.49 16.39 10.31
C ASN A 43 8.95 16.82 10.38
N GLN A 44 9.86 15.90 10.04
CA GLN A 44 11.29 16.11 10.16
C GLN A 44 11.86 17.03 9.06
N HIS A 45 11.29 17.00 7.86
CA HIS A 45 11.85 17.66 6.68
C HIS A 45 11.06 18.87 6.16
N CYS A 46 9.93 19.23 6.79
CA CYS A 46 9.20 20.47 6.44
C CYS A 46 9.90 21.71 7.01
N THR A 47 11.05 22.06 6.45
CA THR A 47 11.79 23.30 6.76
C THR A 47 11.53 24.42 5.74
N LYS A 48 11.16 24.07 4.50
CA LYS A 48 11.01 25.04 3.39
C LYS A 48 9.60 25.12 2.81
N LEU A 49 8.74 24.14 3.07
CA LEU A 49 7.40 24.04 2.48
C LEU A 49 6.37 23.74 3.57
N PRO A 50 5.14 24.25 3.44
CA PRO A 50 4.06 23.93 4.38
C PRO A 50 3.79 22.44 4.40
N ARG A 51 3.80 21.87 5.60
CA ARG A 51 3.47 20.45 5.87
C ARG A 51 2.10 20.06 5.28
N GLU A 52 1.17 21.01 5.19
CA GLU A 52 -0.16 20.83 4.62
C GLU A 52 -0.14 20.35 3.16
N VAL A 53 0.83 20.80 2.36
CA VAL A 53 0.96 20.35 0.97
C VAL A 53 1.28 18.86 0.92
N PHE A 54 2.28 18.41 1.69
CA PHE A 54 2.64 17.00 1.75
C PHE A 54 1.56 16.13 2.40
N LEU A 55 0.83 16.67 3.38
CA LEU A 55 -0.34 16.00 3.97
C LEU A 55 -1.46 15.80 2.94
N ALA A 56 -1.75 16.81 2.12
CA ALA A 56 -2.76 16.71 1.06
C ALA A 56 -2.39 15.62 0.04
N PHE A 57 -1.11 15.52 -0.35
CA PHE A 57 -0.62 14.44 -1.21
C PHE A 57 -0.72 13.07 -0.55
N ALA A 58 -0.32 12.95 0.73
CA ALA A 58 -0.39 11.71 1.49
C ALA A 58 -1.83 11.22 1.66
N GLN A 59 -2.79 12.11 1.94
CA GLN A 59 -4.21 11.77 2.05
C GLN A 59 -4.82 11.33 0.74
N LYS A 60 -4.37 11.90 -0.39
CA LYS A 60 -4.87 11.53 -1.73
C LYS A 60 -4.50 10.10 -2.14
N ILE A 61 -3.41 9.56 -1.60
CA ILE A 61 -2.92 8.20 -1.91
C ILE A 61 -3.27 7.18 -0.82
N TYR A 62 -3.51 7.62 0.41
CA TYR A 62 -3.86 6.74 1.53
C TYR A 62 -5.27 6.17 1.35
N LYS A 63 -5.42 4.84 1.41
CA LYS A 63 -6.68 4.12 1.21
C LYS A 63 -7.39 4.41 -0.11
N ARG A 64 -6.63 4.74 -1.15
CA ARG A 64 -7.21 5.04 -2.46
C ARG A 64 -7.77 3.76 -3.08
N ASP A 65 -9.09 3.72 -3.23
CA ASP A 65 -9.81 2.65 -3.95
C ASP A 65 -9.91 3.05 -5.43
N LYS A 66 -9.10 2.41 -6.28
CA LYS A 66 -9.10 2.59 -7.74
C LYS A 66 -8.88 1.27 -8.44
#